data_AF-A0A734UHI3-F1
#
_entry.id   AF-A0A734UHI3-F1
#
_cell.length_a   1.000
_cell.length_b   1.000
_cell.length_c   1.000
_cell.angle_alpha   90.00
_cell.angle_beta   90.00
_cell.angle_gamma   90.00
#
_symmetry.space_group_name_H-M   'P 1'
#
loop_
_entity.id
_entity.type
_entity.pdbx_description
1 polymer ?
#
loop_
_entity_poly.entity_id
_entity_poly.type
_entity_poly.pdbx_seq_one_letter_code
_entity_poly.pdbx_strand_id
1 'polypeptide(L)' 'EEIEVLELPFSRALEMVRSGEIRDGKTVLLLNYLQTSHLMD' A
#
# COMPACT_ATOMS: atom_id res chain seq x y z
N GLU A 1 5.98 17.87 -11.63
CA GLU A 1 5.09 17.50 -10.51
C GLU A 1 5.85 17.74 -9.22
N GLU A 2 5.17 18.22 -8.18
CA GLU A 2 5.69 18.18 -6.81
C GLU A 2 5.23 16.86 -6.20
N ILE A 3 6.17 15.93 -6.05
CA ILE A 3 5.89 14.57 -5.56
C ILE A 3 6.44 14.46 -4.14
N GLU A 4 5.56 14.15 -3.20
CA GLU A 4 5.94 13.80 -1.83
C GLU A 4 6.26 12.30 -1.76
N VAL A 5 7.39 11.95 -1.12
CA VAL A 5 7.78 10.56 -0.88
C VAL A 5 7.32 10.17 0.52
N LEU A 6 6.56 9.07 0.62
CA LEU A 6 6.09 8.52 1.89
C LEU A 6 6.74 7.17 2.13
N GLU A 7 7.47 7.04 3.24
CA GLU A 7 7.94 5.77 3.78
C GLU A 7 7.11 5.44 5.03
N LEU A 8 6.49 4.25 5.04
CA LEU A 8 5.59 3.82 6.11
C LEU A 8 5.60 2.29 6.24
N PRO A 9 5.24 1.74 7.41
CA PRO A 9 5.12 0.30 7.59
C PRO A 9 4.11 -0.32 6.62
N PHE A 10 4.42 -1.52 6.11
CA PHE A 10 3.54 -2.24 5.19
C PHE A 10 2.14 -2.50 5.78
N SER A 11 2.07 -2.84 7.08
CA SER A 11 0.81 -3.03 7.80
C SER A 11 -0.07 -1.77 7.78
N ARG A 12 0.53 -0.58 7.98
CA ARG A 12 -0.17 0.71 7.90
C ARG A 12 -0.68 0.99 6.50
N ALA A 13 0.10 0.67 5.45
CA ALA A 13 -0.36 0.83 4.08
C ALA A 13 -1.61 -0.04 3.80
N LEU A 14 -1.67 -1.27 4.31
CA LEU A 14 -2.87 -2.12 4.19
C LEU A 14 -4.08 -1.58 4.97
N GLU A 15 -3.86 -0.97 6.13
CA GLU A 15 -4.93 -0.26 6.86
C GLU A 15 -5.45 0.94 6.08
N MET A 16 -4.57 1.71 5.44
CA MET A 16 -4.93 2.84 4.60
C MET A 16 -5.72 2.42 3.35
N VAL A 17 -5.48 1.22 2.80
CA VAL A 17 -6.35 0.64 1.76
C VAL A 17 -7.74 0.35 2.32
N ARG A 18 -7.84 -0.23 3.52
CA ARG A 18 -9.12 -0.55 4.17
C ARG A 18 -9.92 0.70 4.57
N SER A 19 -9.25 1.77 5.00
CA SER A 19 -9.87 3.05 5.36
C SER A 19 -10.26 3.91 4.15
N GLY A 20 -9.71 3.62 2.97
CA GLY A 20 -9.91 4.41 1.74
C GLY A 20 -8.98 5.61 1.61
N GLU A 21 -7.97 5.73 2.47
CA GLU A 21 -6.87 6.69 2.30
C GLU A 21 -6.04 6.37 1.05
N ILE A 22 -5.72 5.08 0.83
CA ILE A 22 -5.16 4.59 -0.44
C ILE A 22 -6.31 4.05 -1.28
N ARG A 23 -6.62 4.75 -2.38
CA ARG A 23 -7.75 4.44 -3.27
C ARG A 23 -7.38 4.41 -4.77
N ASP A 24 -6.09 4.34 -5.08
CA ASP A 24 -5.59 4.20 -6.45
C ASP A 24 -5.45 2.71 -6.81
N GLY A 25 -5.97 2.33 -7.98
CA GLY A 25 -6.09 0.92 -8.39
C GLY A 25 -4.76 0.19 -8.54
N LYS A 26 -3.73 0.83 -9.13
CA LYS A 26 -2.40 0.19 -9.30
C LYS A 26 -1.70 0.05 -7.95
N THR A 27 -1.86 1.02 -7.06
CA THR A 27 -1.30 0.95 -5.69
C THR A 27 -1.95 -0.16 -4.89
N VAL A 28 -3.29 -0.26 -4.88
CA VAL A 28 -4.02 -1.32 -4.18
C VAL A 28 -3.64 -2.71 -4.71
N LEU A 29 -3.53 -2.86 -6.04
CA LEU A 29 -3.15 -4.12 -6.67
C LEU A 29 -1.74 -4.58 -6.24
N LEU A 30 -0.75 -3.68 -6.25
CA LEU A 30 0.62 -4.02 -5.88
C LEU A 30 0.77 -4.32 -4.37
N LEU A 31 0.07 -3.59 -3.50
CA LEU A 31 0.05 -3.88 -2.07
C LEU A 31 -0.56 -5.26 -1.78
N ASN A 32 -1.67 -5.61 -2.43
CA ASN A 32 -2.28 -6.93 -2.30
C ASN A 32 -1.39 -8.04 -2.89
N TYR A 33 -0.75 -7.80 -4.03
CA TYR A 33 0.21 -8.75 -4.61
C TYR A 33 1.34 -9.07 -3.63
N LEU A 34 1.93 -8.03 -3.00
CA LEU A 34 2.96 -8.19 -1.98
C LEU A 34 2.45 -8.90 -0.72
N GLN A 35 1.20 -8.63 -0.30
CA GLN A 35 0.58 -9.34 0.81
C GLN A 35 0.45 -10.84 0.53
N THR A 36 0.09 -11.21 -0.71
CA THR A 36 -0.08 -12.61 -1.11
C THR A 36 1.23 -13.33 -1.42
N SER A 37 2.35 -12.61 -1.56
CA SER A 37 3.63 -13.21 -1.91
C SER A 37 4.44 -13.70 -0.71
N HIS A 38 4.01 -13.40 0.53
CA HIS A 38 4.71 -13.77 1.77
C HIS A 38 6.15 -13.23 1.88
N LEU A 39 6.52 -12.24 1.07
CA LEU A 39 7.85 -11.62 1.12
C LEU A 39 8.05 -10.69 2.34
N MET A 40 6.95 -10.31 2.99
CA MET A 40 6.92 -9.36 4.11
C MET A 40 6.40 -10.01 5.40
N ASP A 41 6.46 -11.35 5.48
CA ASP A 41 6.17 -12.12 6.69
C ASP A 41 7.31 -12.04 7.72
#